data_AF-A0A6G3LQ60-F1
#
_entry.id   AF-A0A6G3LQ60-F1
#
_cell.length_a   1.000
_cell.length_b   1.000
_cell.length_c   1.000
_cell.angle_alpha   90.00
_cell.angle_beta   90.00
_cell.angle_gamma   90.00
#
_symmetry.space_group_name_H-M   'P 1'
#
loop_
_entity.id
_entity.type
_entity.pdbx_description
1 polymer ?
#
loop_
_entity_poly.entity_id
_entity_poly.type
_entity_poly.pdbx_seq_one_letter_code
_entity_poly.pdbx_strand_id
1 'polypeptide(L)'
;MKVRHVKAREVKGRKEVGSKVYEYEYFTLPLNLYVKKHVIERWGSEFTIEVDEDTGVICVKPKSIGDLLGLAKCPSVPLRS
;
A
#
# COMPACT_ATOMS: atom_id res chain seq x y z
N MET A 1 -2.68 3.60 18.42
CA MET A 1 -2.62 3.89 16.97
C MET A 1 -1.21 4.35 16.59
N LYS A 2 -0.55 3.61 15.69
CA LYS A 2 0.82 3.86 15.25
C LYS A 2 0.84 4.33 13.81
N VAL A 3 1.56 5.43 13.53
CA VAL A 3 1.63 6.03 12.18
C VAL A 3 3.04 5.93 11.64
N ARG A 4 3.18 5.56 10.36
CA ARG A 4 4.47 5.46 9.66
C ARG A 4 4.36 6.02 8.25
N HIS A 5 5.33 6.81 7.84
CA HIS A 5 5.48 7.22 6.45
C HIS A 5 6.45 6.28 5.76
N VAL A 6 6.04 5.79 4.59
CA VAL A 6 6.79 4.79 3.83
C VAL A 6 6.76 5.14 2.35
N LYS A 7 7.80 4.72 1.65
CA LYS A 7 7.87 4.80 0.20
C LYS A 7 7.66 3.40 -0.38
N ALA A 8 6.77 3.28 -1.36
CA ALA A 8 6.58 2.04 -2.08
C ALA A 8 7.86 1.65 -2.81
N ARG A 9 8.26 0.39 -2.70
CA ARG A 9 9.41 -0.18 -3.39
C ARG A 9 8.96 -0.86 -4.67
N GLU A 10 9.56 -0.46 -5.78
CA GLU A 10 9.43 -1.16 -7.06
C GLU A 10 10.23 -2.48 -7.02
N VAL A 11 9.59 -3.54 -7.48
CA VAL A 11 10.19 -4.87 -7.62
C VAL A 11 9.97 -5.33 -9.05
N LYS A 12 11.08 -5.62 -9.72
CA LYS A 12 11.10 -6.23 -11.05
C LYS A 12 11.51 -7.68 -10.87
N GLY A 13 10.67 -8.60 -11.32
CA GLY A 13 11.00 -10.00 -11.38
C GLY A 13 11.05 -10.48 -12.82
N ARG A 14 11.89 -11.49 -13.04
CA ARG A 14 12.05 -12.18 -14.32
C ARG A 14 11.86 -13.66 -14.07
N LYS A 15 10.97 -14.30 -14.83
CA LYS A 15 10.76 -15.74 -14.79
C LYS A 15 10.94 -16.31 -16.18
N GLU A 16 11.83 -17.30 -16.29
CA GLU A 16 12.04 -18.06 -17.51
C GLU A 16 11.20 -19.34 -17.45
N VAL A 17 10.41 -19.58 -18.49
CA VAL A 17 9.57 -20.77 -18.63
C VAL A 17 9.81 -21.35 -20.02
N GLY A 18 10.65 -22.38 -20.09
CA GLY A 18 11.12 -22.94 -21.37
C GLY A 18 11.95 -21.91 -22.14
N SER A 19 11.48 -21.54 -23.34
CA SER A 19 12.10 -20.51 -24.18
C SER A 19 11.51 -19.11 -24.00
N LYS A 20 10.54 -18.92 -23.10
CA LYS A 20 9.85 -17.64 -22.89
C LYS A 20 10.34 -16.96 -21.61
N VAL A 21 10.62 -15.66 -21.71
CA VAL A 21 10.98 -14.80 -20.59
C VAL A 21 9.77 -13.92 -20.24
N TYR A 22 9.35 -13.97 -18.98
CA TYR A 22 8.27 -13.15 -18.44
C TYR A 22 8.85 -12.16 -17.44
N GLU A 23 8.63 -10.87 -17.68
CA GLU A 23 8.98 -9.80 -16.75
C GLU A 23 7.73 -9.29 -16.06
N TYR A 24 7.83 -9.08 -14.75
CA TYR A 24 6.75 -8.51 -13.94
C TYR A 24 7.27 -7.37 -13.10
N GLU A 25 6.54 -6.27 -13.10
CA GLU A 25 6.81 -5.08 -12.30
C GLU A 25 5.67 -4.92 -11.29
N TYR A 26 6.03 -4.82 -10.01
CA TYR A 26 5.07 -4.55 -8.95
C TYR A 26 5.64 -3.66 -7.87
N PHE A 27 4.75 -3.03 -7.12
CA PHE A 27 5.11 -2.15 -6.03
C PHE A 27 4.72 -2.79 -4.71
N THR A 28 5.56 -2.59 -3.69
CA THR A 28 5.37 -3.16 -2.36
C THR A 28 5.54 -2.13 -1.26
N LEU A 29 4.78 -2.29 -0.18
CA LEU A 29 4.95 -1.58 1.08
C LEU A 29 5.51 -2.56 2.15
N PRO A 30 5.92 -2.07 3.34
CA PRO A 30 6.31 -2.97 4.43
C PRO A 30 5.27 -4.06 4.70
N LEU A 31 5.73 -5.21 5.19
CA LEU A 31 4.95 -6.45 5.28
C LEU A 31 4.59 -7.07 3.91
N ASN A 32 5.31 -6.70 2.85
CA ASN A 32 5.10 -7.19 1.48
C ASN A 32 3.67 -6.93 0.96
N LEU A 33 3.06 -5.84 1.40
CA LEU A 33 1.75 -5.44 0.90
C LEU A 33 1.88 -4.97 -0.54
N TYR A 34 1.24 -5.70 -1.46
CA TYR A 34 1.23 -5.37 -2.87
C TYR A 34 0.40 -4.11 -3.15
N VAL A 35 0.95 -3.22 -3.98
CA VAL A 35 0.27 -2.04 -4.49
C VAL A 35 0.20 -2.12 -6.01
N LYS A 36 -1.00 -1.90 -6.55
CA LYS A 36 -1.24 -1.90 -8.00
C LYS A 36 -0.51 -0.72 -8.66
N LYS A 37 0.09 -0.97 -9.83
CA LYS A 37 0.83 0.06 -10.61
C LYS A 37 0.01 1.33 -10.84
N HIS A 38 -1.25 1.21 -11.26
CA HIS A 38 -2.11 2.37 -11.51
C HIS A 38 -2.39 3.24 -10.26
N VAL A 39 -2.25 2.69 -9.04
CA VAL A 39 -2.37 3.46 -7.79
C VAL A 39 -1.15 4.35 -7.62
N ILE A 40 0.05 3.81 -7.91
CA ILE A 40 1.31 4.55 -7.86
C ILE A 40 1.34 5.65 -8.92
N GLU A 41 0.95 5.32 -10.15
CA GLU A 41 0.92 6.29 -11.27
C GLU A 41 -0.04 7.45 -10.99
N ARG A 42 -1.18 7.18 -10.34
CA ARG A 42 -2.18 8.20 -10.05
C ARG A 42 -1.85 9.04 -8.82
N TRP A 43 -1.30 8.44 -7.76
CA TRP A 43 -1.23 9.07 -6.44
C TRP A 43 0.19 9.22 -5.90
N GLY A 44 1.21 8.75 -6.62
CA GLY A 44 2.60 8.76 -6.20
C GLY A 44 3.00 7.53 -5.38
N SER A 45 4.27 7.49 -4.98
CA SER A 45 4.89 6.37 -4.27
C SER A 45 5.00 6.57 -2.76
N GLU A 46 4.56 7.72 -2.23
CA GLU A 46 4.58 8.01 -0.80
C GLU A 46 3.25 7.64 -0.13
N PHE A 47 3.32 6.87 0.95
CA PHE A 47 2.16 6.38 1.68
C PHE A 47 2.31 6.63 3.19
N THR A 48 1.16 6.79 3.85
CA THR A 48 1.03 6.77 5.29
C THR A 48 0.33 5.47 5.69
N ILE A 49 0.96 4.72 6.60
CA ILE A 49 0.41 3.50 7.19
C ILE A 49 0.00 3.82 8.62
N GLU A 50 -1.27 3.56 8.92
CA GLU A 50 -1.86 3.66 10.26
C GLU A 50 -2.20 2.26 10.75
N VAL A 51 -1.74 1.90 11.94
CA VAL A 51 -2.04 0.63 12.59
C VAL A 51 -2.79 0.92 13.88
N ASP A 52 -4.01 0.42 13.97
CA ASP A 52 -4.74 0.30 15.23
C ASP A 52 -4.31 -0.99 15.92
N GLU A 53 -3.64 -0.87 17.06
CA GLU A 53 -3.09 -2.01 17.80
C GLU A 53 -4.18 -2.72 18.63
N ASP A 54 -5.30 -2.04 18.92
CA ASP A 54 -6.40 -2.59 19.69
C ASP A 54 -7.31 -3.46 18.81
N THR A 55 -7.54 -3.02 17.55
CA THR A 55 -8.40 -3.74 16.60
C THR A 55 -7.63 -4.57 15.56
N GLY A 56 -6.32 -4.34 15.43
CA GLY A 56 -5.48 -4.95 14.39
C GLY A 56 -5.70 -4.39 12.98
N VAL A 57 -6.47 -3.31 12.84
CA VAL A 57 -6.77 -2.69 11.54
C VAL A 57 -5.56 -1.92 11.01
N ILE A 58 -5.18 -2.22 9.76
CA ILE A 58 -4.11 -1.51 9.04
C ILE A 58 -4.73 -0.70 7.91
N CYS A 59 -4.48 0.60 7.92
CA CYS A 59 -4.86 1.50 6.83
C CYS A 59 -3.65 2.00 6.09
N VAL A 60 -3.78 2.00 4.77
CA VAL A 60 -2.75 2.46 3.85
C VAL A 60 -3.34 3.59 3.02
N LYS A 61 -2.75 4.78 3.10
CA LYS A 61 -3.24 5.97 2.42
C LYS A 61 -2.12 6.56 1.57
N PRO A 62 -2.35 6.90 0.28
CA PRO A 62 -1.42 7.73 -0.47
C PRO A 62 -1.30 9.09 0.19
N LYS A 63 -0.08 9.61 0.33
CA LYS A 63 0.17 10.89 0.99
C LYS A 63 -0.51 12.06 0.26
N SER A 64 -0.48 12.03 -1.07
CA SER A 64 -1.13 13.03 -1.94
C SER A 64 -2.63 13.19 -1.68
N ILE A 65 -3.34 12.12 -1.31
CA ILE A 65 -4.77 12.18 -0.94
C ILE A 65 -4.95 12.64 0.50
N GLY A 66 -4.09 12.18 1.41
CA GLY A 66 -4.15 12.57 2.83
C GLY A 66 -4.10 14.09 3.00
N ASP A 67 -3.28 14.75 2.18
CA ASP A 67 -3.14 16.22 2.17
C ASP A 67 -4.32 16.93 1.46
N LEU A 68 -4.96 16.29 0.48
CA LEU A 68 -5.99 16.91 -0.38
C LEU A 68 -7.41 16.83 0.20
N LEU A 69 -7.75 15.77 0.93
CA LEU A 69 -9.15 15.48 1.28
C LEU A 69 -9.51 15.59 2.76
N GLY A 70 -8.55 15.72 3.69
CA GLY A 70 -8.86 15.81 5.13
C GLY A 70 -9.74 14.65 5.66
N LEU A 71 -9.88 13.59 4.88
CA LEU A 71 -10.79 12.45 5.04
C LEU A 71 -10.03 11.22 4.51
N ALA A 72 -10.12 10.03 5.07
CA ALA A 72 -11.07 9.53 6.04
C ALA A 72 -10.33 8.87 7.20
N LYS A 73 -10.93 8.92 8.40
CA LYS A 73 -10.62 7.94 9.45
C LYS A 73 -10.68 6.56 8.79
N CYS A 74 -9.73 5.69 9.14
CA CYS A 74 -9.82 4.27 8.84
C CYS A 74 -11.27 3.82 9.02
N PRO A 75 -11.88 3.07 8.07
CA PRO A 75 -13.16 2.47 8.33
C PRO A 75 -13.00 1.63 9.60
N SER A 76 -13.56 2.11 10.70
CA SER A 76 -13.59 1.37 11.96
C SER A 76 -14.37 0.11 11.65
N VAL A 77 -13.71 -1.05 11.72
CA VAL A 77 -14.42 -2.32 11.72
C VAL A 77 -15.49 -2.20 12.81
N PRO A 78 -16.79 -2.34 12.51
CA PRO A 78 -17.78 -2.35 13.57
C PRO A 78 -17.39 -3.50 14.49
N LEU A 79 -17.19 -3.20 15.78
CA LEU A 79 -17.06 -4.22 16.82
C LEU A 79 -18.25 -5.16 16.60
N ARG A 80 -17.98 -6.42 16.25
CA ARG A 80 -19.03 -7.43 16.20
C ARG A 80 -19.59 -7.50 17.62
N SER A 81 -20.82 -7.01 17.78
CA SER A 81 -21.61 -7.03 19.02
C SER A 81 -21.80 -8.44 19.54
#